data_AF-A0A832JN81-F1
#
_entry.id   AF-A0A832JN81-F1
#
_cell.length_a   1.000
_cell.length_b   1.000
_cell.length_c   1.000
_cell.angle_alpha   90.00
_cell.angle_beta   90.00
_cell.angle_gamma   90.00
#
_symmetry.space_group_name_H-M   'P 1'
#
loop_
_entity.id
_entity.type
_entity.pdbx_description
1 polymer ?
#
loop_
_entity_poly.entity_id
_entity_poly.type
_entity_poly.pdbx_seq_one_letter_code
_entity_poly.pdbx_strand_id
1 'polypeptide(L)'
;TRGLLDRLPRDELEAVIAHEVGHLKHRDVVVMLMISLIPAIIYYIGYTLYMSGLLGGSRRNGGGAAPVLIGIGLIVLSFIFNLFVFLMSRLREYYADSHAALVVSDGARRLQRALVRIMAAAGRIRPAERAHAEQLKMFFISDPEHAIDPYVDVDRVVEELRRAKVSALSEIFSTHPHPAKRIRHLDRFIYGAA
;
A
#
# COMPACT_ATOMS: atom_id res chain seq x y z
N THR A 1 -16.46 2.62 0.85
CA THR A 1 -15.55 2.72 2.02
C THR A 1 -16.29 2.75 3.35
N ARG A 2 -17.35 3.57 3.54
CA ARG A 2 -18.13 3.57 4.80
C ARG A 2 -18.70 2.19 5.20
N GLY A 3 -19.41 1.52 4.28
CA GLY A 3 -19.97 0.19 4.56
C GLY A 3 -18.96 -0.94 4.82
N LEU A 4 -17.65 -0.72 4.63
CA LEU A 4 -16.60 -1.67 5.02
C LEU A 4 -16.15 -1.43 6.47
N LEU A 5 -16.05 -0.15 6.87
CA LEU A 5 -15.65 0.28 8.21
C LEU A 5 -16.78 0.03 9.22
N ASP A 6 -18.04 0.19 8.80
CA ASP A 6 -19.22 -0.05 9.64
C ASP A 6 -19.38 -1.53 10.04
N ARG A 7 -18.66 -2.43 9.36
CA ARG A 7 -18.70 -3.88 9.61
C ARG A 7 -17.49 -4.40 10.38
N LEU A 8 -16.53 -3.53 10.74
CA LEU A 8 -15.44 -3.90 11.62
C LEU A 8 -15.92 -3.89 13.08
N PRO A 9 -15.46 -4.85 13.91
CA PRO A 9 -15.59 -4.75 15.36
C PRO A 9 -15.09 -3.39 15.88
N ARG A 10 -15.72 -2.84 16.91
CA ARG A 10 -15.41 -1.48 17.40
C ARG A 10 -13.95 -1.33 17.84
N ASP A 11 -13.38 -2.37 18.43
CA ASP A 11 -11.98 -2.46 18.86
C ASP A 11 -11.01 -2.51 17.68
N GLU A 12 -11.34 -3.26 16.62
CA GLU A 12 -10.58 -3.28 15.37
C GLU A 12 -10.64 -1.92 14.65
N LEU A 13 -11.83 -1.30 14.63
CA LEU A 13 -12.05 0.04 14.06
C LEU A 13 -11.25 1.11 14.82
N GLU A 14 -11.18 1.04 16.14
CA GLU A 14 -10.36 1.94 16.96
C GLU A 14 -8.89 1.90 16.53
N ALA A 15 -8.34 0.71 16.29
CA ALA A 15 -6.97 0.55 15.80
C ALA A 15 -6.75 1.11 14.39
N VAL A 16 -7.73 0.95 13.49
CA VAL A 16 -7.69 1.55 12.15
C VAL A 16 -7.75 3.08 12.23
N ILE A 17 -8.62 3.64 13.07
CA ILE A 17 -8.68 5.10 13.27
C ILE A 17 -7.36 5.61 13.83
N ALA A 18 -6.77 4.92 14.80
CA ALA A 18 -5.47 5.28 15.33
C ALA A 18 -4.38 5.27 14.25
N HIS A 19 -4.39 4.31 13.33
CA HIS A 19 -3.48 4.28 12.17
C HIS A 19 -3.64 5.54 11.29
N GLU A 20 -4.87 5.90 10.93
CA GLU A 20 -5.16 7.11 10.14
C GLU A 20 -4.77 8.41 10.88
N VAL A 21 -5.03 8.47 12.19
CA VAL A 21 -4.58 9.58 13.05
C VAL A 21 -3.05 9.64 13.08
N GLY A 22 -2.37 8.51 13.03
CA GLY A 22 -0.92 8.42 12.86
C GLY A 22 -0.45 9.16 11.60
N HIS A 23 -1.14 8.99 10.47
CA HIS A 23 -0.80 9.71 9.25
C HIS A 23 -0.96 11.24 9.37
N LEU A 24 -1.99 11.68 10.08
CA LEU A 24 -2.20 13.10 10.35
C LEU A 24 -1.14 13.66 11.30
N LYS A 25 -0.86 12.93 12.39
CA LYS A 25 0.12 13.32 13.41
C LYS A 25 1.52 13.49 12.82
N HIS A 26 1.92 12.57 11.95
CA HIS A 26 3.24 12.62 11.34
C HIS A 26 3.29 13.47 10.04
N ARG A 27 2.17 14.08 9.63
CA ARG A 27 2.04 14.94 8.45
C ARG A 27 2.47 14.26 7.15
N ASP A 28 2.07 13.00 6.97
CA ASP A 28 2.45 12.15 5.84
C ASP A 28 2.21 12.82 4.49
N VAL A 29 1.06 13.48 4.34
CA VAL A 29 0.70 14.18 3.10
C VAL A 29 1.73 15.26 2.76
N VAL A 30 2.12 16.09 3.72
CA VAL A 30 3.09 17.17 3.49
C VAL A 30 4.47 16.58 3.16
N VAL A 31 4.90 15.57 3.92
CA VAL A 31 6.19 14.90 3.70
C VAL A 31 6.25 14.27 2.32
N MET A 32 5.22 13.52 1.93
CA MET A 32 5.16 12.85 0.63
C MET A 32 5.06 13.85 -0.53
N LEU A 33 4.35 14.98 -0.36
CA LEU A 33 4.33 16.05 -1.36
C LEU A 33 5.73 16.64 -1.59
N MET A 34 6.47 16.93 -0.52
CA MET A 34 7.83 17.47 -0.64
C MET A 34 8.79 16.47 -1.29
N ILE A 35 8.73 15.19 -0.91
CA ILE A 35 9.57 14.14 -1.50
C ILE A 35 9.22 13.93 -2.99
N SER A 36 7.94 13.96 -3.34
CA SER A 36 7.46 13.75 -4.71
C SER A 36 7.80 14.91 -5.65
N LEU A 37 8.13 16.09 -5.12
CA LEU A 37 8.52 17.24 -5.92
C LEU A 37 9.85 17.01 -6.67
N ILE A 38 10.77 16.25 -6.07
CA ILE A 38 12.10 15.97 -6.66
C ILE A 38 11.97 15.24 -8.02
N PRO A 39 11.35 14.04 -8.10
CA PRO A 39 11.19 13.37 -9.38
C PRO A 39 10.30 14.17 -10.36
N ALA A 40 9.33 14.94 -9.87
CA ALA A 40 8.47 15.77 -10.72
C ALA A 40 9.26 16.88 -11.44
N ILE A 41 10.14 17.59 -10.73
CA ILE A 41 10.99 18.64 -11.34
C ILE A 41 11.98 18.00 -12.33
N ILE A 42 12.63 16.89 -11.94
CA ILE A 42 13.57 16.18 -12.82
C ILE A 42 12.86 15.74 -14.11
N TYR A 43 11.64 15.18 -13.98
CA TYR A 43 10.82 14.79 -15.13
C TYR A 43 10.48 15.98 -16.01
N TYR A 44 10.02 17.08 -15.42
CA TYR A 44 9.63 18.28 -16.16
C TYR A 44 10.80 18.85 -17.00
N ILE A 45 12.00 18.92 -16.41
CA ILE A 45 13.21 19.36 -17.12
C ILE A 45 13.56 18.36 -18.23
N GLY A 46 13.55 17.06 -17.92
CA GLY A 46 13.84 16.01 -18.90
C GLY A 46 12.89 16.00 -20.08
N TYR A 47 11.58 16.12 -19.81
CA TYR A 47 10.54 16.21 -20.83
C TYR A 47 10.69 17.47 -21.69
N THR A 48 10.97 18.62 -21.07
CA THR A 48 11.16 19.88 -21.80
C THR A 48 12.38 19.80 -22.73
N LEU A 49 13.50 19.25 -22.26
CA LEU A 49 14.70 19.05 -23.09
C LEU A 49 14.43 18.07 -24.24
N TYR A 50 13.77 16.96 -23.94
CA TYR A 50 13.37 15.96 -24.94
C TYR A 50 12.51 16.59 -26.04
N MET A 51 11.45 17.33 -25.67
CA MET A 51 10.59 18.04 -26.61
C MET A 51 11.35 19.11 -27.40
N SER A 52 12.18 19.93 -26.73
CA SER A 52 12.97 20.97 -27.40
C SER A 52 13.91 20.40 -28.46
N GLY A 53 14.50 19.22 -28.21
CA GLY A 53 15.39 18.56 -29.14
C GLY A 53 14.66 17.97 -30.34
N LEU A 54 13.46 17.42 -30.14
CA LEU A 54 12.59 16.93 -31.22
C LEU A 54 12.09 18.06 -32.12
N LEU A 55 11.58 19.16 -31.55
CA LEU A 55 11.09 20.29 -32.33
C LEU A 55 12.22 21.15 -32.93
N GLY A 56 13.37 21.23 -32.25
CA GLY A 56 14.54 22.00 -32.70
C GLY A 56 15.35 21.35 -33.83
N GLY A 57 15.21 20.03 -34.03
CA GLY A 57 15.95 19.26 -35.04
C GLY A 57 15.65 19.62 -36.50
N SER A 58 14.60 20.41 -36.77
CA SER A 58 14.23 20.84 -38.12
C SER A 58 15.16 21.93 -38.70
N ARG A 59 15.96 22.63 -37.87
CA ARG A 59 16.91 23.65 -38.35
C ARG A 59 18.32 23.08 -38.58
N ARG A 60 18.44 22.30 -39.65
CA ARG A 60 19.60 22.20 -40.58
C ARG A 60 21.03 21.92 -40.05
N ASN A 61 21.29 21.75 -38.75
CA ASN A 61 22.66 21.60 -38.25
C ASN A 61 22.75 20.75 -36.97
N GLY A 62 22.51 19.44 -37.04
CA GLY A 62 23.00 18.39 -36.10
C GLY A 62 22.76 18.52 -34.57
N GLY A 63 22.19 19.62 -34.07
CA GLY A 63 22.20 20.00 -32.66
C GLY A 63 21.01 19.51 -31.84
N GLY A 64 20.01 18.87 -32.47
CA GLY A 64 18.83 18.34 -31.80
C GLY A 64 19.09 17.05 -31.01
N ALA A 65 20.15 16.29 -31.33
CA ALA A 65 20.40 14.98 -30.71
C ALA A 65 20.85 15.08 -29.24
N ALA A 66 21.68 16.05 -28.89
CA ALA A 66 22.19 16.23 -27.53
C ALA A 66 21.07 16.52 -26.50
N PRO A 67 20.16 17.51 -26.70
CA PRO A 67 19.07 17.75 -25.75
C PRO A 67 18.08 16.58 -25.65
N VAL A 68 17.88 15.82 -26.74
CA VAL A 68 17.06 14.58 -26.69
C VAL A 68 17.69 13.55 -25.76
N LEU A 69 19.00 13.26 -25.91
CA LEU A 69 19.68 12.27 -25.09
C LEU A 69 19.72 12.66 -23.61
N ILE A 70 19.99 13.94 -23.31
CA ILE A 70 19.95 14.46 -21.94
C ILE A 70 18.53 14.36 -21.37
N GLY A 71 17.52 14.71 -22.16
CA GLY A 71 16.11 14.62 -21.77
C GLY A 71 15.70 13.20 -21.40
N ILE A 72 16.07 12.20 -22.22
CA ILE A 72 15.84 10.78 -21.94
C ILE A 72 16.55 10.37 -20.64
N GLY A 73 17.81 10.77 -20.46
CA GLY A 73 18.57 10.49 -19.24
C GLY A 73 17.86 11.00 -17.97
N LEU A 74 17.34 12.23 -18.01
CA LEU A 74 16.59 12.81 -16.90
C LEU A 74 15.23 12.12 -16.65
N ILE A 75 14.53 11.71 -17.71
CA ILE A 75 13.27 10.95 -17.56
C ILE A 75 13.54 9.60 -16.87
N VAL A 76 14.59 8.88 -17.27
CA VAL A 76 15.01 7.63 -16.62
C VAL A 76 15.42 7.90 -15.17
N LEU A 77 16.14 8.99 -14.91
CA LEU A 77 16.51 9.38 -13.56
C LEU A 77 15.28 9.66 -12.69
N SER A 78 14.29 10.40 -13.19
CA SER A 78 13.03 10.65 -12.48
C SER A 78 12.31 9.34 -12.13
N PHE A 79 12.30 8.37 -13.04
CA PHE A 79 11.73 7.04 -12.75
C PHE A 79 12.44 6.35 -11.58
N ILE A 80 13.78 6.39 -11.54
CA ILE A 80 14.55 5.85 -10.40
C ILE A 80 14.18 6.58 -9.10
N PHE A 81 14.06 7.90 -9.12
CA PHE A 81 13.64 8.68 -7.95
C PHE A 81 12.22 8.34 -7.48
N ASN A 82 11.29 8.01 -8.40
CA ASN A 82 9.96 7.53 -8.02
C ASN A 82 9.99 6.21 -7.23
N LEU A 83 10.97 5.32 -7.47
CA LEU A 83 11.13 4.11 -6.65
C LEU A 83 11.48 4.45 -5.19
N PHE A 84 12.24 5.53 -4.97
CA PHE A 84 12.48 6.04 -3.61
C PHE A 84 11.22 6.65 -2.99
N VAL A 85 10.37 7.33 -3.78
CA VAL A 85 9.06 7.80 -3.29
C VAL A 85 8.23 6.61 -2.80
N PHE A 86 8.17 5.51 -3.56
CA PHE A 86 7.44 4.31 -3.15
C PHE A 86 8.02 3.70 -1.88
N LEU A 87 9.35 3.66 -1.73
CA LEU A 87 9.99 3.23 -0.49
C LEU A 87 9.59 4.11 0.70
N MET A 88 9.63 5.42 0.54
CA MET A 88 9.23 6.37 1.59
C MET A 88 7.77 6.19 1.96
N SER A 89 6.87 6.01 0.99
CA SER A 89 5.47 5.69 1.21
C SER A 89 5.30 4.43 2.08
N ARG A 90 6.06 3.36 1.80
CA ARG A 90 6.01 2.15 2.62
C ARG A 90 6.53 2.36 4.05
N LEU A 91 7.57 3.17 4.23
CA LEU A 91 8.09 3.53 5.55
C LEU A 91 7.03 4.27 6.38
N ARG A 92 6.29 5.19 5.75
CA ARG A 92 5.21 5.94 6.36
C ARG A 92 4.08 5.05 6.89
N GLU A 93 3.71 4.02 6.16
CA GLU A 93 2.74 3.00 6.61
C GLU A 93 3.23 2.26 7.87
N TYR A 94 4.52 1.89 7.94
CA TYR A 94 5.08 1.26 9.15
C TYR A 94 5.09 2.21 10.36
N TYR A 95 5.29 3.51 10.15
CA TYR A 95 5.15 4.50 11.23
C TYR A 95 3.71 4.62 11.73
N ALA A 96 2.74 4.62 10.82
CA ALA A 96 1.32 4.63 11.18
C ALA A 96 0.90 3.32 11.89
N ASP A 97 1.37 2.17 11.43
CA ASP A 97 1.19 0.87 12.10
C ASP A 97 1.76 0.87 13.52
N SER A 98 2.96 1.41 13.69
CA SER A 98 3.61 1.54 15.00
C SER A 98 2.83 2.49 15.92
N HIS A 99 2.30 3.58 15.37
CA HIS A 99 1.49 4.54 16.13
C HIS A 99 0.22 3.89 16.66
N ALA A 100 -0.52 3.18 15.81
CA ALA A 100 -1.72 2.44 16.22
C ALA A 100 -1.40 1.38 17.28
N ALA A 101 -0.31 0.64 17.11
CA ALA A 101 0.15 -0.37 18.06
C ALA A 101 0.47 0.20 19.45
N LEU A 102 0.98 1.44 19.52
CA LEU A 102 1.41 2.08 20.77
C LEU A 102 0.30 2.87 21.47
N VAL A 103 -0.66 3.42 20.71
CA VAL A 103 -1.71 4.30 21.27
C VAL A 103 -2.95 3.53 21.69
N VAL A 104 -3.28 2.43 21.01
CA VAL A 104 -4.47 1.62 21.30
C VAL A 104 -4.07 0.39 22.13
N SER A 105 -4.88 0.05 23.13
CA SER A 105 -4.68 -1.17 23.92
C SER A 105 -4.81 -2.42 23.04
N ASP A 106 -3.79 -3.27 23.06
CA ASP A 106 -3.67 -4.42 22.13
C ASP A 106 -3.80 -4.01 20.64
N GLY A 107 -3.42 -2.76 20.32
CA GLY A 107 -3.63 -2.14 19.02
C GLY A 107 -2.98 -2.90 17.87
N ALA A 108 -1.83 -3.54 18.13
CA ALA A 108 -1.13 -4.33 17.13
C ALA A 108 -1.95 -5.55 16.66
N ARG A 109 -2.54 -6.31 17.60
CA ARG A 109 -3.37 -7.48 17.28
C ARG A 109 -4.67 -7.06 16.61
N ARG A 110 -5.31 -6.00 17.13
CA ARG A 110 -6.54 -5.43 16.56
C ARG A 110 -6.33 -4.97 15.12
N LEU A 111 -5.21 -4.32 14.83
CA LEU A 111 -4.87 -3.87 13.48
C LEU A 111 -4.56 -5.03 12.52
N GLN A 112 -3.90 -6.10 12.98
CA GLN A 112 -3.70 -7.32 12.19
C GLN A 112 -5.03 -7.94 11.76
N ARG A 113 -5.97 -8.07 12.70
CA ARG A 113 -7.32 -8.60 12.43
C ARG A 113 -8.10 -7.71 11.47
N ALA A 114 -8.09 -6.39 11.71
CA ALA A 114 -8.72 -5.42 10.84
C ALA A 114 -8.18 -5.50 9.40
N LEU A 115 -6.86 -5.61 9.23
CA LEU A 115 -6.22 -5.74 7.93
C LEU A 115 -6.73 -6.97 7.17
N VAL A 116 -6.83 -8.11 7.85
CA VAL A 116 -7.36 -9.35 7.27
C VAL A 116 -8.82 -9.21 6.87
N ARG A 117 -9.68 -8.65 7.72
CA ARG A 117 -11.09 -8.42 7.39
C ARG A 117 -11.27 -7.47 6.22
N ILE A 118 -10.48 -6.40 6.16
CA ILE A 118 -10.47 -5.45 5.03
C ILE A 118 -10.04 -6.16 3.74
N MET A 119 -9.00 -6.99 3.79
CA MET A 119 -8.53 -7.74 2.62
C MET A 119 -9.54 -8.80 2.15
N ALA A 120 -10.20 -9.49 3.08
CA ALA A 120 -11.24 -10.46 2.78
C ALA A 120 -12.44 -9.78 2.11
N ALA A 121 -12.90 -8.66 2.68
CA ALA A 121 -14.02 -7.90 2.13
C ALA A 121 -13.68 -7.19 0.81
N ALA A 122 -12.40 -6.88 0.58
CA ALA A 122 -11.90 -6.40 -0.72
C ALA A 122 -11.69 -7.54 -1.75
N GLY A 123 -12.00 -8.79 -1.41
CA GLY A 123 -11.83 -9.96 -2.29
C GLY A 123 -10.36 -10.33 -2.56
N ARG A 124 -9.41 -9.76 -1.81
CA ARG A 124 -7.96 -10.01 -1.95
C ARG A 124 -7.51 -11.27 -1.23
N ILE A 125 -8.30 -11.73 -0.27
CA ILE A 125 -8.18 -13.07 0.31
C ILE A 125 -9.29 -13.88 -0.34
N ARG A 126 -8.93 -14.86 -1.17
CA ARG A 126 -9.87 -15.90 -1.58
C ARG A 126 -9.88 -16.91 -0.44
N PRO A 127 -10.97 -17.03 0.35
CA PRO A 127 -11.06 -18.11 1.32
C PRO A 127 -10.92 -19.43 0.55
N ALA A 128 -10.08 -20.33 1.03
CA ALA A 128 -10.05 -21.72 0.55
C ALA A 128 -11.45 -22.37 0.69
N GLU A 129 -12.30 -21.81 1.54
CA GLU A 129 -13.67 -22.23 1.85
C GLU A 129 -14.72 -21.80 0.81
N ARG A 130 -14.34 -21.11 -0.29
CA ARG A 130 -15.28 -20.90 -1.41
C ARG A 130 -15.82 -22.22 -1.97
N ALA A 131 -15.13 -23.35 -1.85
CA ALA A 131 -15.68 -24.63 -2.32
C ALA A 131 -16.97 -25.05 -1.58
N HIS A 132 -17.05 -24.81 -0.26
CA HIS A 132 -18.24 -25.10 0.54
C HIS A 132 -19.30 -24.00 0.44
N ALA A 133 -18.88 -22.73 0.39
CA ALA A 133 -19.81 -21.61 0.20
C ALA A 133 -20.45 -21.62 -1.20
N GLU A 134 -19.72 -22.01 -2.25
CA GLU A 134 -20.30 -22.19 -3.59
C GLU A 134 -21.28 -23.36 -3.60
N GLN A 135 -21.05 -24.45 -2.86
CA GLN A 135 -22.03 -25.55 -2.69
C GLN A 135 -23.32 -25.09 -2.03
N LEU A 136 -23.25 -24.23 -1.01
CA LEU A 136 -24.42 -23.65 -0.36
C LEU A 136 -25.12 -22.57 -1.21
N LYS A 137 -24.37 -21.86 -2.08
CA LYS A 137 -24.93 -20.97 -3.12
C LYS A 137 -25.75 -21.72 -4.17
N MET A 138 -25.35 -22.95 -4.56
CA MET A 138 -26.14 -23.79 -5.48
C MET A 138 -27.51 -24.14 -4.91
N PHE A 139 -27.62 -24.23 -3.58
CA PHE A 139 -28.83 -24.59 -2.87
C PHE A 139 -29.72 -23.39 -2.49
N PHE A 140 -29.42 -22.16 -2.93
CA PHE A 140 -30.20 -20.96 -2.61
C PHE A 140 -30.38 -20.69 -1.09
N ILE A 141 -29.46 -21.18 -0.26
CA ILE A 141 -29.56 -21.05 1.21
C ILE A 141 -28.99 -19.70 1.71
N SER A 142 -28.32 -18.89 0.86
CA SER A 142 -27.68 -17.63 1.31
C SER A 142 -27.84 -16.43 0.37
N ASP A 143 -28.07 -15.27 1.00
CA ASP A 143 -28.34 -13.93 0.45
C ASP A 143 -27.04 -13.21 0.00
N PRO A 144 -26.95 -12.61 -1.21
CA PRO A 144 -25.71 -12.10 -1.78
C PRO A 144 -25.17 -10.79 -1.16
N GLU A 145 -25.89 -10.14 -0.25
CA GLU A 145 -25.49 -8.81 0.26
C GLU A 145 -24.56 -8.83 1.50
N HIS A 146 -24.31 -10.02 2.08
CA HIS A 146 -23.54 -10.20 3.32
C HIS A 146 -22.10 -10.69 3.10
N ALA A 147 -21.34 -10.02 2.23
CA ALA A 147 -19.95 -10.38 1.90
C ALA A 147 -18.89 -9.97 2.97
N ILE A 148 -19.17 -10.21 4.25
CA ILE A 148 -18.13 -10.52 5.22
C ILE A 148 -18.52 -11.87 5.79
N ASP A 149 -17.92 -12.92 5.24
CA ASP A 149 -18.14 -14.28 5.70
C ASP A 149 -17.80 -14.33 7.21
N PRO A 150 -18.81 -14.53 8.10
CA PRO A 150 -18.60 -14.59 9.54
C PRO A 150 -17.68 -15.75 9.97
N TYR A 151 -17.36 -16.67 9.04
CA TYR A 151 -16.54 -17.84 9.26
C TYR A 151 -15.09 -17.69 8.76
N VAL A 152 -14.66 -16.51 8.28
CA VAL A 152 -13.22 -16.30 8.08
C VAL A 152 -12.56 -16.37 9.46
N ASP A 153 -11.87 -17.47 9.72
CA ASP A 153 -10.96 -17.59 10.86
C ASP A 153 -9.82 -16.58 10.67
N VAL A 154 -10.06 -15.37 11.20
CA VAL A 154 -9.17 -14.23 11.04
C VAL A 154 -7.79 -14.56 11.60
N ASP A 155 -7.72 -15.28 12.72
CA ASP A 155 -6.47 -15.62 13.38
C ASP A 155 -5.67 -16.64 12.54
N ARG A 156 -6.33 -17.64 11.95
CA ARG A 156 -5.69 -18.54 10.97
C ARG A 156 -5.14 -17.79 9.77
N VAL A 157 -5.91 -16.85 9.21
CA VAL A 157 -5.47 -16.09 8.03
C VAL A 157 -4.32 -15.14 8.36
N VAL A 158 -4.29 -14.57 9.57
CA VAL A 158 -3.13 -13.82 10.08
C VAL A 158 -1.90 -14.71 10.11
N GLU A 159 -2.00 -15.94 10.61
CA GLU A 159 -0.89 -16.91 10.64
C GLU A 159 -0.42 -17.33 9.23
N GLU A 160 -1.35 -17.56 8.30
CA GLU A 160 -1.02 -17.88 6.91
C GLU A 160 -0.27 -16.72 6.25
N LEU A 161 -0.75 -15.48 6.42
CA LEU A 161 -0.09 -14.29 5.89
C LEU A 161 1.26 -14.03 6.55
N ARG A 162 1.41 -14.29 7.86
CA ARG A 162 2.69 -14.19 8.58
C ARG A 162 3.78 -15.05 7.93
N ARG A 163 3.42 -16.25 7.47
CA ARG A 163 4.34 -17.24 6.87
C ARG A 163 4.54 -17.03 5.37
N ALA A 164 3.73 -16.21 4.72
CA ALA A 164 3.81 -15.97 3.29
C ALA A 164 5.16 -15.33 2.89
N LYS A 165 5.85 -15.94 1.92
CA LYS A 165 7.06 -15.37 1.32
C LYS A 165 6.67 -14.21 0.41
N VAL A 166 7.28 -13.06 0.63
CA VAL A 166 7.05 -11.85 -0.18
C VAL A 166 8.14 -11.74 -1.23
N SER A 167 7.77 -11.65 -2.50
CA SER A 167 8.71 -11.37 -3.58
C SER A 167 9.23 -9.94 -3.47
N ALA A 168 10.55 -9.76 -3.52
CA ALA A 168 11.16 -8.43 -3.47
C ALA A 168 10.76 -7.56 -4.68
N LEU A 169 10.52 -8.19 -5.83
CA LEU A 169 10.18 -7.48 -7.08
C LEU A 169 8.77 -6.88 -7.05
N SER A 170 7.79 -7.56 -6.45
CA SER A 170 6.43 -7.02 -6.35
C SER A 170 6.33 -5.84 -5.38
N GLU A 171 7.33 -5.67 -4.51
CA GLU A 171 7.36 -4.59 -3.54
C GLU A 171 8.00 -3.31 -4.07
N ILE A 172 8.96 -3.42 -4.99
CA ILE A 172 9.64 -2.25 -5.58
C ILE A 172 8.65 -1.27 -6.21
N PHE A 173 7.59 -1.79 -6.83
CA PHE A 173 6.56 -1.02 -7.52
C PHE A 173 5.31 -0.72 -6.68
N SER A 174 5.32 -1.07 -5.38
CA SER A 174 4.17 -0.87 -4.49
C SER A 174 4.37 0.32 -3.56
N THR A 175 3.36 1.19 -3.46
CA THR A 175 3.32 2.31 -2.51
C THR A 175 2.99 1.88 -1.08
N HIS A 176 2.35 0.72 -0.93
CA HIS A 176 2.04 0.12 0.37
C HIS A 176 2.88 -1.15 0.60
N PRO A 177 3.31 -1.40 1.85
CA PRO A 177 4.01 -2.62 2.18
C PRO A 177 3.07 -3.82 2.04
N HIS A 178 3.63 -4.96 1.65
CA HIS A 178 2.85 -6.19 1.53
C HIS A 178 2.19 -6.55 2.88
N PRO A 179 0.93 -7.03 2.92
CA PRO A 179 0.23 -7.35 4.17
C PRO A 179 1.02 -8.27 5.11
N ALA A 180 1.66 -9.31 4.57
CA ALA A 180 2.56 -10.20 5.31
C ALA A 180 3.72 -9.46 6.03
N LYS A 181 4.25 -8.37 5.45
CA LYS A 181 5.27 -7.55 6.11
C LYS A 181 4.68 -6.67 7.21
N ARG A 182 3.49 -6.11 6.99
CA ARG A 182 2.77 -5.35 8.03
C ARG A 182 2.46 -6.22 9.24
N ILE A 183 1.94 -7.43 9.03
CA ILE A 183 1.68 -8.38 10.12
C ILE A 183 2.95 -8.69 10.90
N ARG A 184 4.05 -9.04 10.21
CA ARG A 184 5.36 -9.27 10.84
C ARG A 184 5.93 -8.05 11.57
N HIS A 185 5.66 -6.84 11.05
CA HIS A 185 6.05 -5.60 11.72
C HIS A 185 5.28 -5.41 13.03
N LEU A 186 3.96 -5.64 13.01
CA LEU A 186 3.07 -5.56 14.16
C LEU A 186 3.38 -6.63 15.23
N ASP A 187 3.85 -7.81 14.83
CA ASP A 187 4.27 -8.86 15.76
C ASP A 187 5.34 -8.41 16.76
N ARG A 188 6.21 -7.48 16.35
CA ARG A 188 7.24 -6.93 17.23
C ARG A 188 6.63 -6.23 18.44
N PHE A 189 5.44 -5.65 18.30
CA PHE A 189 4.73 -4.99 19.40
C PHE A 189 3.89 -5.97 20.24
N ILE A 190 3.58 -7.16 19.70
CA ILE A 190 2.78 -8.19 20.40
C ILE A 190 3.69 -9.09 21.24
N TYR A 191 4.80 -9.56 20.66
CA TYR A 191 5.68 -10.55 21.26
C TYR A 191 7.02 -9.98 21.74
N GLY A 192 7.33 -8.72 21.38
CA GLY A 192 8.51 -7.99 21.84
C GLY A 192 8.09 -6.81 22.71
N ALA A 193 7.70 -7.05 23.96
CA ALA A 193 7.52 -5.96 24.91
C ALA A 193 8.87 -5.61 25.57
N ALA A 194 9.27 -4.35 25.37
CA ALA A 194 10.40 -3.59 25.93
C ALA A 194 11.78 -3.83 25.31
#